data_AF-A0A3S4M329-F1
#
_entry.id   AF-A0A3S4M329-F1
#
_cell.length_a   1.000
_cell.length_b   1.000
_cell.length_c   1.000
_cell.angle_alpha   90.00
_cell.angle_beta   90.00
_cell.angle_gamma   90.00
#
_symmetry.space_group_name_H-M   'P 1'
#
loop_
_entity.id
_entity.type
_entity.pdbx_description
1 polymer ?
#
loop_
_entity_poly.entity_id
_entity_poly.type
_entity_poly.pdbx_seq_one_letter_code
_entity_poly.pdbx_strand_id
1 'polypeptide(L)' 'MNICRTLGGDHYINSPGGQHLYHSDEFVAQGMKLSFIKMDDVHYPQGGGKFHAGLSIIDVLMNCSPSEVKVLLGQYQLI' A
#
# COMPACT_ATOMS: atom_id res chain seq x y z
N MET A 1 -9.62 11.81 -6.46
CA MET A 1 -10.36 12.83 -5.67
C MET A 1 -11.87 12.63 -5.68
N ASN A 2 -12.56 12.55 -6.83
CA ASN A 2 -14.02 12.45 -6.89
C ASN A 2 -14.61 11.33 -6.03
N ILE A 3 -14.03 10.12 -6.07
CA ILE A 3 -14.51 9.01 -5.26
C ILE A 3 -14.42 9.27 -3.75
N CYS A 4 -13.32 9.85 -3.26
CA CYS A 4 -13.19 10.22 -1.85
C CYS A 4 -14.27 11.23 -1.47
N ARG A 5 -14.50 12.27 -2.28
CA ARG A 5 -15.56 13.25 -2.03
C ARG A 5 -16.95 12.64 -1.98
N THR A 6 -17.29 11.79 -2.95
CA THR A 6 -18.59 11.11 -3.00
C THR A 6 -18.83 10.25 -1.77
N LEU A 7 -17.77 9.68 -1.19
CA LEU A 7 -17.83 8.84 0.00
C LEU A 7 -17.57 9.60 1.31
N GLY A 8 -17.40 10.92 1.27
CA GLY A 8 -17.10 11.75 2.44
C GLY A 8 -15.69 11.56 3.01
N GLY A 9 -14.75 11.01 2.24
CA GLY A 9 -13.35 10.85 2.60
C GLY A 9 -12.50 12.09 2.28
N ASP A 10 -11.52 12.33 3.13
CA ASP A 10 -10.55 13.45 3.07
C ASP A 10 -9.11 12.96 2.81
N HIS A 11 -8.88 11.65 2.76
CA HIS A 11 -7.57 11.05 2.52
C HIS A 11 -7.60 10.16 1.28
N TYR A 12 -6.90 10.59 0.24
CA TYR A 12 -6.67 9.83 -0.98
C TYR A 12 -5.36 9.05 -0.85
N ILE A 13 -5.45 7.72 -0.80
CA ILE A 13 -4.31 6.82 -0.69
C ILE A 13 -4.19 6.02 -1.99
N ASN A 14 -2.98 5.96 -2.57
CA ASN A 14 -2.72 5.17 -3.76
C ASN A 14 -1.42 4.35 -3.64
N SER A 15 -1.21 3.42 -4.57
CA SER A 15 0.10 2.80 -4.78
C SER A 15 1.12 3.85 -5.25
N PRO A 16 2.43 3.68 -4.97
CA PRO A 16 3.46 4.68 -5.30
C PRO A 16 3.75 4.77 -6.81
N GLY A 17 3.24 3.80 -7.60
CA GLY A 17 3.33 3.82 -9.05
C GLY A 17 2.64 5.05 -9.62
N GLY A 18 3.38 5.83 -10.42
CA GLY A 18 2.83 7.05 -11.02
C GLY A 18 2.69 8.23 -10.05
N GLN A 19 3.38 8.23 -8.90
CA GLN A 19 3.40 9.37 -7.98
C GLN A 19 3.70 10.71 -8.67
N HIS A 20 4.59 10.70 -9.66
CA HIS A 20 4.96 11.88 -10.47
C HIS A 20 3.81 12.44 -11.33
N LEU A 21 2.72 11.70 -11.50
CA LEU A 21 1.52 12.14 -12.22
C LEU A 21 0.59 12.99 -11.35
N TYR A 22 0.87 13.10 -10.05
CA TYR A 22 0.05 13.83 -9.10
C TYR A 22 0.71 15.13 -8.67
N HIS A 23 -0.10 16.19 -8.57
CA HIS A 23 0.29 17.47 -7.99
C HIS A 23 -0.30 17.58 -6.58
N SER A 24 0.53 17.35 -5.55
CA SER A 24 0.08 17.36 -4.15
C SER A 24 -0.63 18.66 -3.75
N ASP A 25 -0.21 19.80 -4.31
CA ASP A 25 -0.80 21.10 -4.02
C ASP A 25 -2.28 21.19 -4.45
N GLU A 26 -2.66 20.52 -5.53
CA GLU A 26 -4.05 20.48 -5.99
C GLU A 26 -4.96 19.71 -5.02
N PHE A 27 -4.42 18.68 -4.36
CA PHE A 27 -5.15 17.90 -3.36
C PHE A 27 -5.32 18.72 -2.08
N VAL A 28 -4.25 19.35 -1.60
CA VAL A 28 -4.26 20.19 -0.40
C VAL A 28 -5.20 21.38 -0.54
N ALA A 29 -5.17 22.07 -1.69
CA ALA A 29 -6.10 23.18 -2.01
C ALA A 29 -7.58 22.76 -1.96
N GLN A 30 -7.84 21.46 -2.08
CA GLN A 30 -9.15 20.85 -2.08
C GLN A 30 -9.52 20.18 -0.76
N GLY A 31 -8.72 20.38 0.29
CA GLY A 31 -8.91 19.77 1.61
C GLY A 31 -8.68 18.26 1.63
N MET A 32 -7.91 17.74 0.66
CA MET A 32 -7.64 16.31 0.50
C MET A 32 -6.17 16.03 0.84
N LYS A 33 -5.92 15.10 1.76
CA LYS A 33 -4.58 14.55 1.98
C LYS A 33 -4.28 13.55 0.87
N LEU A 34 -3.11 13.66 0.25
CA LEU A 34 -2.59 12.66 -0.68
C LEU A 34 -1.49 11.87 0.03
N SER A 35 -1.55 10.54 -0.01
CA SER A 35 -0.45 9.68 0.44
C SER A 35 -0.28 8.46 -0.43
N PHE A 36 0.91 7.88 -0.38
CA PHE A 36 1.29 6.70 -1.13
C PHE A 36 1.72 5.57 -0.21
N ILE A 37 1.33 4.35 -0.55
CA ILE A 37 1.74 3.16 0.21
C ILE A 37 3.20 2.86 -0.09
N LYS A 38 4.04 2.88 0.93
CA LYS A 38 5.42 2.38 0.90
C LYS A 38 5.50 1.13 1.75
N MET A 39 5.64 -0.03 1.11
CA MET A 39 5.85 -1.28 1.84
C MET A 39 7.19 -1.24 2.57
N ASP A 40 7.21 -1.75 3.80
CA ASP A 40 8.47 -2.02 4.51
C ASP A 40 9.16 -3.25 3.90
N ASP A 41 10.41 -3.48 4.27
CA ASP A 41 11.14 -4.67 3.85
C ASP A 41 10.61 -5.91 4.60
N VAL A 42 9.72 -6.65 3.96
CA VAL A 42 9.07 -7.84 4.54
C VAL A 42 9.71 -9.12 4.03
N HIS A 43 9.84 -10.10 4.91
CA HIS A 43 10.38 -11.42 4.60
C HIS A 43 9.46 -12.51 5.16
N TYR A 44 9.25 -13.56 4.37
CA TYR A 44 8.43 -14.72 4.74
C TYR A 44 8.87 -15.96 3.93
N PRO A 45 8.50 -17.17 4.36
CA PRO A 45 8.83 -18.40 3.63
C PRO A 45 8.24 -18.39 2.22
N GLN A 46 8.95 -18.92 1.21
CA GLN A 46 8.47 -19.03 -0.18
C GLN A 46 8.75 -20.43 -0.76
N GLY A 47 8.61 -21.47 0.05
CA GLY A 47 8.77 -22.86 -0.41
C GLY A 47 10.21 -23.34 -0.67
N GLY A 48 11.22 -22.69 -0.08
CA GLY A 48 12.60 -23.21 0.02
C GLY A 48 13.62 -22.69 -1.01
N GLY A 49 13.23 -21.77 -1.89
CA GLY A 49 14.13 -21.06 -2.82
C GLY A 49 14.75 -19.79 -2.23
N LYS A 50 15.41 -19.01 -3.09
CA LYS A 50 15.81 -17.63 -2.76
C LYS A 50 14.54 -16.79 -2.53
N PHE A 51 14.59 -15.90 -1.54
CA PHE A 51 13.50 -14.95 -1.33
C PHE A 51 13.38 -13.95 -2.49
N HIS A 52 12.15 -13.69 -2.91
CA HIS A 52 11.77 -12.69 -3.91
C HIS A 52 10.79 -11.69 -3.28
N ALA A 53 11.27 -10.46 -3.07
CA ALA A 53 10.44 -9.37 -2.55
C ALA A 53 9.40 -8.89 -3.57
N GLY A 54 8.29 -8.33 -3.09
CA GLY A 54 7.29 -7.66 -3.93
C GLY A 54 6.44 -8.58 -4.81
N LEU A 55 6.34 -9.87 -4.47
CA LEU A 55 5.38 -10.77 -5.12
C LEU A 55 3.93 -10.41 -4.73
N SER A 56 2.97 -11.02 -5.42
CA SER A 56 1.54 -10.76 -5.20
C SER A 56 1.09 -11.17 -3.78
N ILE A 57 0.00 -10.57 -3.29
CA ILE A 57 -0.64 -10.98 -2.03
C ILE A 57 -1.01 -12.46 -1.98
N ILE A 58 -1.24 -13.10 -3.13
CA ILE A 58 -1.52 -14.54 -3.22
C ILE A 58 -0.31 -15.36 -2.75
N ASP A 59 0.92 -14.91 -3.03
CA ASP A 59 2.13 -15.58 -2.58
C ASP A 59 2.25 -15.55 -1.04
N VAL A 60 1.93 -14.41 -0.43
CA VAL A 60 1.86 -14.29 1.04
C VAL A 60 0.79 -15.24 1.61
N LEU A 61 -0.41 -15.27 1.02
CA LEU A 61 -1.50 -16.14 1.50
C LEU A 61 -1.19 -17.64 1.37
N MET A 62 -0.41 -18.05 0.37
CA MET A 62 -0.02 -19.45 0.19
C MET A 62 1.06 -19.90 1.17
N ASN A 63 1.92 -18.99 1.63
CA ASN A 63 3.09 -19.35 2.43
C ASN A 63 3.04 -18.90 3.90
N CYS A 64 2.03 -18.13 4.30
CA CYS A 64 1.88 -17.61 5.66
C CYS A 64 0.55 -18.06 6.28
N SER A 65 0.58 -18.26 7.60
CA SER A 65 -0.63 -18.43 8.41
C SER A 65 -1.48 -17.15 8.44
N PRO A 66 -2.79 -17.23 8.76
CA PRO A 66 -3.64 -16.05 8.88
C PRO A 66 -3.12 -14.99 9.87
N SER A 67 -2.43 -15.41 10.95
CA SER A 67 -1.81 -14.48 11.91
C SER A 67 -0.61 -13.74 11.32
N GLU A 68 0.25 -14.44 10.57
CA GLU A 68 1.41 -13.83 9.91
C GLU A 68 0.97 -12.87 8.82
N VAL A 69 -0.06 -13.23 8.03
CA VAL A 69 -0.66 -12.34 7.02
C VAL A 69 -1.11 -11.02 7.66
N LYS A 70 -1.79 -11.07 8.82
CA LYS A 70 -2.24 -9.84 9.51
C LYS A 70 -1.07 -8.95 9.93
N VAL A 71 0.03 -9.54 10.40
CA VAL A 71 1.25 -8.80 10.74
C VAL A 71 1.84 -8.15 9.48
N LEU A 72 1.98 -8.91 8.39
CA LEU A 72 2.56 -8.45 7.13
C LEU A 72 1.72 -7.37 6.44
N LEU A 73 0.39 -7.45 6.51
CA LEU A 73 -0.51 -6.42 5.98
C LEU A 73 -0.34 -5.05 6.66
N GLY A 74 0.18 -5.03 7.89
CA GLY A 74 0.51 -3.80 8.62
C GLY A 74 1.91 -3.24 8.34
N GLN A 75 2.74 -3.92 7.55
CA GLN A 75 4.13 -3.52 7.28
C GLN A 75 4.21 -2.53 6.10
N TYR A 76 3.61 -1.36 6.29
CA TYR A 76 3.69 -0.26 5.33
C TYR A 76 3.65 1.10 6.04
N GLN A 77 4.12 2.10 5.31
CA GLN A 77 4.04 3.49 5.69
C GLN A 77 3.24 4.26 4.64
N LEU A 78 2.55 5.31 5.08
CA LEU A 78 1.96 6.29 4.17
C LEU A 78 2.94 7.47 4.05
N ILE A 79 3.44 7.70 2.84
CA ILE A 79 4.35 8.80 2.49
C ILE A 79 3.67 9.87 1.64
#